data_AF-A0A517PK54-F1
#
_entry.id   AF-A0A517PK54-F1
#
_cell.length_a   1.000
_cell.length_b   1.000
_cell.length_c   1.000
_cell.angle_alpha   90.00
_cell.angle_beta   90.00
_cell.angle_gamma   90.00
#
_symmetry.space_group_name_H-M   'P 1'
#
loop_
_entity.id
_entity.type
_entity.pdbx_description
1 polymer ?
#
loop_
_entity_poly.entity_id
_entity_poly.type
_entity_poly.pdbx_seq_one_letter_code
_entity_poly.pdbx_strand_id
1 'polypeptide(L)'
;MFLCARSVRFTLPLILTLLSFAPRPTLAGSSSSLLGISTDGKLLACSNRDSGTVSIIDLDKNEKVHEIKVGRHPEGVTFLGDTHKLATAVYDDDVVVFLDADTGKQLGQTEVFDEPYGIVSTSKGDKVYVTLDYPGRIVEINTKTQSVSNEFSVGQHVKGLAISNDDQSLFSTEYYTALVRQTDAITGKTIDEWEGGSTDNLARQITLHPRRAKAYLPHIRSRITVAHGAGSIFPIVSIVDTKPADGSRRKKIPMDSFQGARVTSNPWDTAITPDGKTFFVVFAGTDDMFVCNVIDDDYRELTFRARLNLGHNPRGVRVAPDGKTFYIYNALDFNIVAYDTDTLQRRATIAVTENPHSEEVLLGKRLFYTALQPMSSRLWISCASCHPDGQPDGKTWHNPEGLRNTQSLAGMAWTHPIHWSADRDEVQDFEHTIRGPLMQGRGLVTGRINDSLKAPNKGLSQALDAMAAYSNTHEFTLSPHAKQGLSPAAQRGRELFFSKQTKCATCHSGPFYSDSNPTDKIIRHNVGTAVDNPGELMGPEYDTPTLLGIYRTAPYLSHGKAQTLEEVLTVYNHDDQHGVTSQLSKQERADLIEFLKALPYEDPVPQAEAAGLVKVNK
;
A
#
# COMPACT_ATOMS: atom_id res chain seq x y z
N MET A 1 37.77 -38.05 -74.81
CA MET A 1 37.92 -36.58 -74.98
C MET A 1 36.51 -36.03 -75.18
N PHE A 2 36.18 -34.95 -74.45
CA PHE A 2 34.90 -34.22 -74.37
C PHE A 2 33.77 -34.81 -73.49
N LEU A 3 33.75 -34.33 -72.24
CA LEU A 3 32.56 -34.14 -71.40
C LEU A 3 32.25 -32.64 -71.36
N CYS A 4 31.01 -32.24 -71.63
CA CYS A 4 30.44 -31.01 -71.07
C CYS A 4 28.91 -31.09 -71.11
N ALA A 5 28.30 -31.35 -69.95
CA ALA A 5 26.85 -31.31 -69.75
C ALA A 5 26.43 -29.90 -69.30
N ARG A 6 25.45 -29.31 -69.98
CA ARG A 6 24.81 -28.03 -69.60
C ARG A 6 23.70 -28.32 -68.58
N SER A 7 23.77 -27.66 -67.43
CA SER A 7 22.69 -27.60 -66.45
C SER A 7 21.75 -26.43 -66.75
N VAL A 8 20.44 -26.69 -66.77
CA VAL A 8 19.38 -25.68 -66.87
C VAL A 8 18.88 -25.40 -65.45
N ARG A 9 18.96 -24.14 -65.00
CA ARG A 9 18.40 -23.69 -63.71
C ARG A 9 16.97 -23.20 -63.93
N PHE A 10 16.00 -23.80 -63.25
CA PHE A 10 14.66 -23.25 -63.06
C PHE A 10 14.66 -22.34 -61.83
N THR A 11 14.31 -21.07 -62.00
CA THR A 11 14.02 -20.13 -60.92
C THR A 11 12.52 -20.08 -60.68
N LEU A 12 12.07 -20.60 -59.53
CA LEU A 12 10.73 -20.35 -58.99
C LEU A 12 10.70 -18.96 -58.31
N PRO A 13 9.64 -18.15 -58.47
CA PRO A 13 9.53 -16.90 -57.75
C PRO A 13 9.09 -17.19 -56.31
N LEU A 14 9.88 -16.71 -55.34
CA LEU A 14 9.56 -16.72 -53.93
C LEU A 14 8.49 -15.63 -53.67
N ILE A 15 7.23 -16.03 -53.51
CA ILE A 15 6.17 -15.12 -53.05
C ILE A 15 6.39 -14.89 -51.56
N LEU A 16 7.05 -13.79 -51.22
CA LEU A 16 7.18 -13.31 -49.85
C LEU A 16 5.80 -12.79 -49.41
N THR A 17 5.06 -13.61 -48.68
CA THR A 17 3.85 -13.15 -47.98
C THR A 17 4.30 -12.28 -46.81
N LEU A 18 4.25 -10.96 -46.99
CA LEU A 18 4.34 -9.99 -45.91
C LEU A 18 3.15 -10.22 -44.97
N LEU A 19 3.35 -11.07 -43.95
CA LEU A 19 2.52 -11.08 -42.75
C LEU A 19 2.72 -9.72 -42.08
N SER A 20 1.84 -8.76 -42.39
CA SER A 20 1.71 -7.56 -41.59
C SER A 20 1.25 -8.00 -40.21
N PHE A 21 2.18 -8.07 -39.25
CA PHE A 21 1.82 -8.02 -37.84
C PHE A 21 1.23 -6.63 -37.62
N ALA A 22 -0.10 -6.51 -37.77
CA ALA A 22 -0.80 -5.38 -37.20
C ALA A 22 -0.42 -5.36 -35.71
N PRO A 23 0.07 -4.23 -35.17
CA PRO A 23 0.32 -4.15 -33.74
C PRO A 23 -0.98 -4.51 -33.04
N ARG A 24 -0.97 -5.58 -32.23
CA ARG A 24 -2.10 -5.86 -31.35
C ARG A 24 -2.34 -4.60 -30.53
N PRO A 25 -3.59 -4.13 -30.41
CA PRO A 25 -3.89 -3.05 -29.49
C PRO A 25 -3.31 -3.43 -28.12
N THR A 26 -2.61 -2.50 -27.49
CA THR A 26 -2.22 -2.63 -26.10
C THR A 26 -3.48 -2.93 -25.29
N LEU A 27 -3.48 -4.10 -24.65
CA LEU A 27 -4.60 -4.57 -23.84
C LEU A 27 -4.90 -3.55 -22.73
N ALA A 28 -6.19 -3.33 -22.45
CA ALA A 28 -6.59 -2.71 -21.19
C ALA A 28 -6.02 -3.53 -20.00
N GLY A 29 -5.65 -2.84 -18.92
CA GLY A 29 -5.49 -3.48 -17.61
C GLY A 29 -4.30 -4.42 -17.41
N SER A 30 -3.20 -4.28 -18.18
CA SER A 30 -1.99 -5.10 -17.97
C SER A 30 -1.29 -4.84 -16.63
N SER A 31 -1.63 -3.75 -15.95
CA SER A 31 -1.15 -3.39 -14.61
C SER A 31 -2.30 -2.91 -13.75
N SER A 32 -2.29 -3.30 -12.48
CA SER A 32 -3.28 -2.87 -11.48
C SER A 32 -3.22 -1.37 -11.19
N SER A 33 -4.37 -0.76 -10.90
CA SER A 33 -4.52 0.59 -10.33
C SER A 33 -5.96 0.78 -9.84
N LEU A 34 -6.18 1.88 -9.12
CA LEU A 34 -7.51 2.40 -8.79
C LEU A 34 -8.30 2.84 -10.03
N LEU A 35 -7.65 2.94 -11.19
CA LEU A 35 -8.26 3.27 -12.47
C LEU A 35 -8.13 2.11 -13.48
N GLY A 36 -9.21 1.84 -14.20
CA GLY A 36 -9.23 0.95 -15.36
C GLY A 36 -9.90 1.64 -16.55
N ILE A 37 -9.40 1.43 -17.78
CA ILE A 37 -10.03 1.93 -19.01
C ILE A 37 -10.42 0.71 -19.86
N SER A 38 -11.62 0.70 -20.45
CA SER A 38 -12.08 -0.38 -21.32
C SER A 38 -11.19 -0.48 -22.57
N THR A 39 -11.06 -1.67 -23.16
CA THR A 39 -10.19 -1.88 -24.33
C THR A 39 -10.60 -1.02 -25.53
N ASP A 40 -11.90 -0.71 -25.67
CA ASP A 40 -12.42 0.16 -26.72
C ASP A 40 -12.22 1.67 -26.42
N GLY A 41 -11.72 2.01 -25.25
CA GLY A 41 -11.41 3.38 -24.84
C GLY A 41 -12.63 4.25 -24.52
N LYS A 42 -13.82 3.68 -24.35
CA LYS A 42 -15.05 4.44 -24.10
C LYS A 42 -15.43 4.60 -22.65
N LEU A 43 -15.05 3.65 -21.80
CA LEU A 43 -15.37 3.67 -20.38
C LEU A 43 -14.12 3.72 -19.53
N LEU A 44 -14.21 4.46 -18.42
CA LEU A 44 -13.21 4.45 -17.35
C LEU A 44 -13.90 4.08 -16.04
N ALA A 45 -13.32 3.15 -15.31
CA ALA A 45 -13.73 2.77 -13.96
C ALA A 45 -12.77 3.34 -12.91
N CYS A 46 -13.31 3.84 -11.80
CA CYS A 46 -12.57 4.43 -10.70
C CYS A 46 -13.02 3.83 -9.36
N SER A 47 -12.10 3.20 -8.64
CA SER A 47 -12.34 2.73 -7.27
C SER A 47 -12.22 3.87 -6.27
N ASN A 48 -13.35 4.26 -5.69
CA ASN A 48 -13.40 5.31 -4.67
C ASN A 48 -13.23 4.68 -3.29
N ARG A 49 -11.98 4.55 -2.87
CA ARG A 49 -11.55 3.94 -1.60
C ARG A 49 -12.40 4.39 -0.40
N ASP A 50 -12.51 5.70 -0.21
CA ASP A 50 -13.17 6.29 0.96
C ASP A 50 -14.70 6.14 0.93
N SER A 51 -15.31 6.24 -0.25
CA SER A 51 -16.77 6.14 -0.40
C SER A 51 -17.26 4.69 -0.47
N GLY A 52 -16.36 3.74 -0.74
CA GLY A 52 -16.71 2.33 -0.86
C GLY A 52 -17.49 2.01 -2.14
N THR A 53 -17.19 2.71 -3.22
CA THR A 53 -17.91 2.63 -4.50
C THR A 53 -16.96 2.50 -5.68
N VAL A 54 -17.44 2.02 -6.82
CA VAL A 54 -16.78 2.16 -8.13
C VAL A 54 -17.60 3.09 -9.01
N SER A 55 -16.97 4.12 -9.58
CA SER A 55 -17.60 5.02 -10.54
C SER A 55 -17.25 4.64 -11.97
N ILE A 56 -18.24 4.69 -12.87
CA ILE A 56 -18.07 4.47 -14.30
C ILE A 56 -18.25 5.80 -15.03
N ILE A 57 -17.29 6.13 -15.88
CA ILE A 57 -17.21 7.38 -16.63
C ILE A 57 -17.27 7.07 -18.12
N ASP A 58 -18.18 7.73 -18.82
CA ASP A 58 -18.23 7.79 -20.29
C ASP A 58 -17.18 8.80 -20.77
N LEU A 59 -16.17 8.32 -21.49
CA LEU A 59 -15.02 9.11 -21.91
C LEU A 59 -15.31 9.99 -23.14
N ASP A 60 -16.34 9.66 -23.94
CA ASP A 60 -16.76 10.50 -25.06
C ASP A 60 -17.43 11.78 -24.52
N LYS A 61 -18.21 11.64 -23.44
CA LYS A 61 -18.92 12.76 -22.78
C LYS A 61 -18.13 13.42 -21.66
N ASN A 62 -17.14 12.72 -21.10
CA ASN A 62 -16.45 13.09 -19.85
C ASN A 62 -17.43 13.22 -18.66
N GLU A 63 -18.34 12.25 -18.54
CA GLU A 63 -19.40 12.28 -17.52
C GLU A 63 -19.47 10.95 -16.76
N LYS A 64 -19.71 11.02 -15.44
CA LYS A 64 -20.00 9.84 -14.63
C LYS A 64 -21.38 9.30 -15.00
N VAL A 65 -21.44 8.07 -15.48
CA VAL A 65 -22.69 7.38 -15.86
C VAL A 65 -23.23 6.47 -14.76
N HIS A 66 -22.36 5.93 -13.90
CA HIS A 66 -22.75 5.11 -12.74
C HIS A 66 -21.84 5.34 -11.54
N GLU A 67 -22.38 5.14 -10.34
CA GLU A 67 -21.63 5.00 -9.09
C GLU A 67 -22.22 3.83 -8.31
N ILE A 68 -21.42 2.78 -8.13
CA ILE A 68 -21.88 1.47 -7.67
C ILE A 68 -21.26 1.21 -6.31
N LYS A 69 -22.06 0.98 -5.26
CA LYS A 69 -21.56 0.56 -3.95
C LYS A 69 -20.99 -0.86 -4.05
N VAL A 70 -19.77 -1.07 -3.56
CA VAL A 70 -19.07 -2.37 -3.65
C VAL A 70 -18.61 -2.92 -2.30
N GLY A 71 -18.43 -2.06 -1.30
CA GLY A 71 -17.95 -2.46 0.03
C GLY A 71 -16.92 -1.48 0.58
N ARG A 72 -16.25 -1.81 1.68
CA ARG A 72 -15.28 -0.93 2.34
C ARG A 72 -13.93 -0.99 1.64
N HIS A 73 -13.35 0.20 1.38
CA HIS A 73 -11.98 0.34 0.87
C HIS A 73 -11.74 -0.49 -0.42
N PRO A 74 -12.42 -0.19 -1.55
CA PRO A 74 -12.06 -0.75 -2.84
C PRO A 74 -10.69 -0.25 -3.31
N GLU A 75 -9.89 -1.17 -3.84
CA GLU A 75 -8.54 -0.95 -4.38
C GLU A 75 -8.54 -1.17 -5.90
N GLY A 76 -7.75 -2.12 -6.41
CA GLY A 76 -7.59 -2.31 -7.85
C GLY A 76 -8.92 -2.55 -8.58
N VAL A 77 -9.03 -2.04 -9.81
CA VAL A 77 -10.16 -2.30 -10.71
C VAL A 77 -9.67 -2.62 -12.12
N THR A 78 -10.28 -3.61 -12.77
CA THR A 78 -9.91 -4.00 -14.14
C THR A 78 -11.12 -4.44 -14.95
N PHE A 79 -11.13 -4.10 -16.24
CA PHE A 79 -12.12 -4.61 -17.19
C PHE A 79 -11.78 -6.05 -17.60
N LEU A 80 -12.80 -6.85 -17.90
CA LEU A 80 -12.65 -8.25 -18.26
C LEU A 80 -12.49 -8.40 -19.78
N GLY A 81 -11.24 -8.54 -20.23
CA GLY A 81 -10.90 -8.63 -21.66
C GLY A 81 -11.45 -7.43 -22.45
N ASP A 82 -12.17 -7.70 -23.54
CA ASP A 82 -12.78 -6.68 -24.40
C ASP A 82 -14.22 -6.31 -24.00
N THR A 83 -14.69 -6.74 -22.83
CA THR A 83 -16.05 -6.47 -22.36
C THR A 83 -16.12 -5.22 -21.49
N HIS A 84 -17.33 -4.69 -21.30
CA HIS A 84 -17.63 -3.66 -20.28
C HIS A 84 -17.98 -4.25 -18.91
N LYS A 85 -17.70 -5.54 -18.69
CA LYS A 85 -17.72 -6.11 -17.35
C LYS A 85 -16.38 -5.85 -16.68
N LEU A 86 -16.39 -5.71 -15.36
CA LEU A 86 -15.18 -5.44 -14.60
C LEU A 86 -15.19 -6.17 -13.26
N ALA A 87 -14.01 -6.24 -12.64
CA ALA A 87 -13.83 -6.74 -11.30
C ALA A 87 -13.05 -5.73 -10.46
N THR A 88 -13.38 -5.62 -9.17
CA THR A 88 -12.66 -4.79 -8.21
C THR A 88 -12.32 -5.56 -6.94
N ALA A 89 -11.12 -5.35 -6.42
CA ALA A 89 -10.71 -5.85 -5.11
C ALA A 89 -11.25 -4.93 -4.01
N VAL A 90 -11.96 -5.48 -3.03
CA VAL A 90 -12.51 -4.74 -1.89
C VAL A 90 -11.74 -5.17 -0.64
N TYR A 91 -10.80 -4.32 -0.23
CA TYR A 91 -9.70 -4.67 0.68
C TYR A 91 -10.18 -5.05 2.09
N ASP A 92 -11.03 -4.24 2.70
CA ASP A 92 -11.49 -4.44 4.09
C ASP A 92 -12.61 -5.48 4.24
N ASP A 93 -13.25 -5.87 3.12
CA ASP A 93 -14.36 -6.83 3.09
C ASP A 93 -13.93 -8.20 2.52
N ASP A 94 -12.67 -8.35 2.11
CA ASP A 94 -12.06 -9.60 1.64
C ASP A 94 -12.80 -10.26 0.48
N VAL A 95 -13.31 -9.43 -0.43
CA VAL A 95 -14.05 -9.88 -1.60
C VAL A 95 -13.54 -9.25 -2.89
N VAL A 96 -13.75 -9.98 -3.98
CA VAL A 96 -13.63 -9.47 -5.34
C VAL A 96 -15.04 -9.32 -5.90
N VAL A 97 -15.42 -8.09 -6.24
CA VAL A 97 -16.78 -7.76 -6.72
C VAL A 97 -16.79 -7.61 -8.24
N PHE A 98 -17.72 -8.29 -8.90
CA PHE A 98 -17.92 -8.24 -10.35
C PHE A 98 -19.05 -7.29 -10.69
N LEU A 99 -18.81 -6.38 -11.65
CA LEU A 99 -19.77 -5.35 -12.06
C LEU A 99 -19.98 -5.36 -13.57
N ASP A 100 -21.13 -4.82 -13.99
CA ASP A 100 -21.46 -4.50 -15.38
C ASP A 100 -21.48 -2.97 -15.53
N ALA A 101 -20.53 -2.43 -16.29
CA ALA A 101 -20.33 -0.99 -16.41
C ALA A 101 -21.39 -0.30 -17.28
N ASP A 102 -22.05 -1.03 -18.18
CA ASP A 102 -23.11 -0.47 -19.03
C ASP A 102 -24.39 -0.24 -18.21
N THR A 103 -24.73 -1.20 -17.34
CA THR A 103 -25.98 -1.19 -16.56
C THR A 103 -25.83 -0.65 -15.15
N GLY A 104 -24.60 -0.52 -14.64
CA GLY A 104 -24.33 -0.06 -13.27
C GLY A 104 -24.66 -1.12 -12.20
N LYS A 105 -24.71 -2.41 -12.57
CA LYS A 105 -25.14 -3.48 -11.67
C LYS A 105 -23.99 -4.32 -11.16
N GLN A 106 -24.08 -4.74 -9.90
CA GLN A 106 -23.26 -5.82 -9.37
C GLN A 106 -23.75 -7.17 -9.92
N LEU A 107 -22.81 -7.95 -10.47
CA LEU A 107 -23.03 -9.27 -11.05
C LEU A 107 -22.81 -10.40 -10.04
N GLY A 108 -22.05 -10.14 -8.98
CA GLY A 108 -21.76 -11.06 -7.89
C GLY A 108 -20.44 -10.74 -7.22
N GLN A 109 -19.97 -11.63 -6.35
CA GLN A 109 -18.72 -11.46 -5.62
C GLN A 109 -18.09 -12.82 -5.29
N THR A 110 -16.78 -12.81 -5.07
CA THR A 110 -15.99 -13.96 -4.63
C THR A 110 -15.28 -13.61 -3.32
N GLU A 111 -15.53 -14.38 -2.26
CA GLU A 111 -14.76 -14.29 -1.02
C GLU A 111 -13.33 -14.80 -1.25
N VAL A 112 -12.37 -14.07 -0.71
CA VAL A 112 -10.95 -14.45 -0.66
C VAL A 112 -10.48 -14.46 0.80
N PHE A 113 -9.24 -14.87 1.03
CA PHE A 113 -8.76 -15.06 2.41
C PHE A 113 -8.65 -13.74 3.19
N ASP A 114 -7.88 -12.78 2.71
CA ASP A 114 -7.68 -11.48 3.38
C ASP A 114 -7.13 -10.43 2.41
N GLU A 115 -7.51 -9.18 2.59
CA GLU A 115 -6.85 -7.99 2.02
C GLU A 115 -6.52 -8.06 0.50
N PRO A 116 -7.50 -8.33 -0.38
CA PRO A 116 -7.28 -8.29 -1.82
C PRO A 116 -6.90 -6.87 -2.26
N TYR A 117 -5.87 -6.74 -3.10
CA TYR A 117 -5.31 -5.42 -3.45
C TYR A 117 -5.21 -5.19 -4.96
N GLY A 118 -4.23 -5.84 -5.60
CA GLY A 118 -3.95 -5.66 -7.02
C GLY A 118 -4.72 -6.66 -7.86
N ILE A 119 -5.38 -6.21 -8.94
CA ILE A 119 -6.18 -7.07 -9.81
C ILE A 119 -5.86 -6.82 -11.29
N VAL A 120 -5.72 -7.92 -12.05
CA VAL A 120 -5.54 -7.88 -13.51
C VAL A 120 -6.39 -8.96 -14.18
N SER A 121 -6.85 -8.70 -15.40
CA SER A 121 -7.60 -9.65 -16.22
C SER A 121 -6.70 -10.31 -17.25
N THR A 122 -6.98 -11.56 -17.61
CA THR A 122 -6.44 -12.14 -18.85
C THR A 122 -6.99 -11.38 -20.06
N SER A 123 -6.27 -11.45 -21.19
CA SER A 123 -6.70 -10.84 -22.45
C SER A 123 -8.11 -11.27 -22.90
N LYS A 124 -8.51 -12.51 -22.59
CA LYS A 124 -9.85 -13.04 -22.90
C LYS A 124 -10.93 -12.66 -21.89
N GLY A 125 -10.56 -12.15 -20.71
CA GLY A 125 -11.50 -11.85 -19.64
C GLY A 125 -12.11 -13.08 -18.97
N ASP A 126 -11.56 -14.28 -19.20
CA ASP A 126 -12.04 -15.54 -18.61
C ASP A 126 -11.51 -15.80 -17.20
N LYS A 127 -10.44 -15.09 -16.82
CA LYS A 127 -9.83 -15.14 -15.49
C LYS A 127 -9.41 -13.75 -15.02
N VAL A 128 -9.43 -13.56 -13.72
CA VAL A 128 -8.71 -12.47 -13.04
C VAL A 128 -7.72 -13.04 -12.04
N TYR A 129 -6.58 -12.37 -11.90
CA TYR A 129 -5.59 -12.64 -10.86
C TYR A 129 -5.63 -11.51 -9.84
N VAL A 130 -5.62 -11.86 -8.56
CA VAL A 130 -5.70 -10.89 -7.45
C VAL A 130 -4.62 -11.16 -6.43
N THR A 131 -3.83 -10.14 -6.09
CA THR A 131 -2.88 -10.22 -4.96
C THR A 131 -3.63 -10.08 -3.64
N LEU A 132 -3.24 -10.89 -2.67
CA LEU A 132 -3.64 -10.78 -1.28
C LEU A 132 -2.44 -10.24 -0.50
N ASP A 133 -2.57 -9.03 0.06
CA ASP A 133 -1.51 -8.35 0.83
C ASP A 133 -1.04 -9.29 1.95
N TYR A 134 -1.96 -9.63 2.84
CA TYR A 134 -1.79 -10.75 3.76
C TYR A 134 -2.45 -12.04 3.19
N PRO A 135 -1.79 -13.21 3.20
CA PRO A 135 -0.46 -13.50 3.73
C PRO A 135 0.65 -13.41 2.66
N GLY A 136 0.40 -12.76 1.51
CA GLY A 136 1.34 -12.71 0.37
C GLY A 136 1.06 -13.79 -0.66
N ARG A 137 -0.12 -13.74 -1.27
CA ARG A 137 -0.60 -14.73 -2.25
C ARG A 137 -1.16 -14.08 -3.50
N ILE A 138 -1.31 -14.88 -4.55
CA ILE A 138 -2.14 -14.54 -5.72
C ILE A 138 -3.23 -15.59 -5.84
N VAL A 139 -4.48 -15.14 -5.94
CA VAL A 139 -5.62 -16.01 -6.28
C VAL A 139 -5.99 -15.84 -7.75
N GLU A 140 -6.29 -16.95 -8.41
CA GLU A 140 -6.89 -16.99 -9.74
C GLU A 140 -8.41 -17.19 -9.57
N ILE A 141 -9.22 -16.33 -10.18
CA ILE A 141 -10.68 -16.42 -10.12
C ILE A 141 -11.22 -16.59 -11.55
N ASN A 142 -12.05 -17.61 -11.76
CA ASN A 142 -12.78 -17.79 -13.01
C ASN A 142 -13.93 -16.78 -13.08
N THR A 143 -13.97 -15.94 -14.11
CA THR A 143 -14.93 -14.82 -14.19
C THR A 143 -16.36 -15.27 -14.51
N LYS A 144 -16.52 -16.47 -15.08
CA LYS A 144 -17.83 -17.05 -15.41
C LYS A 144 -18.49 -17.69 -14.21
N THR A 145 -17.73 -18.45 -13.41
CA THR A 145 -18.24 -19.12 -12.21
C THR A 145 -18.10 -18.26 -10.95
N GLN A 146 -17.30 -17.18 -10.99
CA GLN A 146 -16.96 -16.31 -9.86
C GLN A 146 -16.46 -17.10 -8.65
N SER A 147 -15.57 -18.06 -8.92
CA SER A 147 -14.98 -18.93 -7.91
C SER A 147 -13.47 -18.96 -8.06
N VAL A 148 -12.76 -18.99 -6.92
CA VAL A 148 -11.32 -19.22 -6.90
C VAL A 148 -11.02 -20.57 -7.56
N SER A 149 -10.21 -20.56 -8.62
CA SER A 149 -9.77 -21.76 -9.35
C SER A 149 -8.37 -22.19 -8.95
N ASN A 150 -7.53 -21.27 -8.46
CA ASN A 150 -6.18 -21.57 -8.00
C ASN A 150 -5.67 -20.52 -7.00
N GLU A 151 -4.63 -20.87 -6.25
CA GLU A 151 -3.99 -19.97 -5.30
C GLU A 151 -2.48 -20.26 -5.21
N PHE A 152 -1.67 -19.20 -5.22
CA PHE A 152 -0.22 -19.26 -5.25
C PHE A 152 0.39 -18.48 -4.10
N SER A 153 1.32 -19.08 -3.35
CA SER A 153 2.14 -18.35 -2.39
C SER A 153 3.28 -17.66 -3.11
N VAL A 154 3.31 -16.34 -3.11
CA VAL A 154 4.24 -15.55 -3.94
C VAL A 154 5.04 -14.50 -3.16
N GLY A 155 5.00 -14.52 -1.83
CA GLY A 155 5.86 -13.66 -1.02
C GLY A 155 5.20 -13.31 0.30
N GLN A 156 5.47 -12.11 0.79
CA GLN A 156 4.78 -11.49 1.93
C GLN A 156 4.35 -10.08 1.56
N HIS A 157 3.21 -9.63 2.08
CA HIS A 157 2.71 -8.26 1.88
C HIS A 157 2.64 -7.86 0.39
N VAL A 158 2.07 -8.73 -0.45
CA VAL A 158 2.14 -8.58 -1.91
C VAL A 158 1.02 -7.68 -2.40
N LYS A 159 1.34 -6.56 -3.07
CA LYS A 159 0.36 -5.55 -3.51
C LYS A 159 0.29 -5.37 -5.02
N GLY A 160 1.34 -4.81 -5.61
CA GLY A 160 1.35 -4.50 -7.04
C GLY A 160 1.21 -5.76 -7.87
N LEU A 161 0.47 -5.67 -8.98
CA LEU A 161 0.26 -6.79 -9.89
C LEU A 161 0.23 -6.30 -11.34
N ALA A 162 0.92 -7.01 -12.22
CA ALA A 162 0.84 -6.86 -13.66
C ALA A 162 0.87 -8.22 -14.36
N ILE A 163 0.36 -8.29 -15.59
CA ILE A 163 0.31 -9.49 -16.42
C ILE A 163 0.97 -9.20 -17.78
N SER A 164 1.77 -10.15 -18.27
CA SER A 164 2.39 -10.08 -19.59
C SER A 164 1.34 -10.14 -20.71
N ASN A 165 1.65 -9.55 -21.87
CA ASN A 165 0.71 -9.48 -23.01
C ASN A 165 0.27 -10.85 -23.59
N ASP A 166 0.99 -11.92 -23.25
CA ASP A 166 0.68 -13.30 -23.64
C ASP A 166 -0.03 -14.11 -22.53
N ASP A 167 -0.41 -13.43 -21.44
CA ASP A 167 -1.05 -14.00 -20.24
C ASP A 167 -0.22 -15.10 -19.55
N GLN A 168 1.08 -15.25 -19.84
CA GLN A 168 1.92 -16.34 -19.30
C GLN A 168 2.63 -15.98 -17.99
N SER A 169 2.88 -14.69 -17.74
CA SER A 169 3.65 -14.24 -16.58
C SER A 169 2.92 -13.16 -15.80
N LEU A 170 2.91 -13.31 -14.48
CA LEU A 170 2.50 -12.30 -13.53
C LEU A 170 3.74 -11.64 -12.92
N PHE A 171 3.69 -10.34 -12.69
CA PHE A 171 4.70 -9.59 -11.98
C PHE A 171 4.07 -8.98 -10.74
N SER A 172 4.58 -9.35 -9.57
CA SER A 172 4.05 -8.89 -8.29
C SER A 172 5.10 -8.17 -7.47
N THR A 173 4.66 -7.29 -6.56
CA THR A 173 5.56 -6.49 -5.72
C THR A 173 5.30 -6.72 -4.24
N GLU A 174 6.35 -6.99 -3.48
CA GLU A 174 6.29 -6.99 -2.03
C GLU A 174 6.35 -5.55 -1.50
N TYR A 175 5.34 -5.19 -0.72
CA TYR A 175 5.10 -3.81 -0.31
C TYR A 175 6.23 -3.24 0.56
N TYR A 176 6.76 -4.00 1.51
CA TYR A 176 7.77 -3.49 2.46
C TYR A 176 9.23 -3.71 2.05
N THR A 177 9.49 -4.60 1.09
CA THR A 177 10.85 -4.93 0.62
C THR A 177 11.14 -4.40 -0.78
N ALA A 178 10.09 -4.01 -1.52
CA ALA A 178 10.17 -3.66 -2.94
C ALA A 178 10.74 -4.79 -3.82
N LEU A 179 10.68 -6.04 -3.38
CA LEU A 179 10.98 -7.21 -4.20
C LEU A 179 9.97 -7.29 -5.36
N VAL A 180 10.46 -7.55 -6.57
CA VAL A 180 9.62 -7.91 -7.71
C VAL A 180 9.74 -9.40 -7.96
N ARG A 181 8.62 -10.10 -8.10
CA ARG A 181 8.58 -11.52 -8.44
C ARG A 181 7.86 -11.72 -9.76
N GLN A 182 8.50 -12.42 -10.68
CA GLN A 182 7.86 -12.97 -11.88
C GLN A 182 7.38 -14.39 -11.59
N THR A 183 6.10 -14.64 -11.83
CA THR A 183 5.44 -15.92 -11.57
C THR A 183 4.77 -16.42 -12.84
N ASP A 184 4.94 -17.70 -13.15
CA ASP A 184 4.19 -18.39 -14.21
C ASP A 184 2.70 -18.41 -13.85
N ALA A 185 1.87 -17.80 -14.70
CA ALA A 185 0.45 -17.56 -14.40
C ALA A 185 -0.38 -18.85 -14.28
N ILE A 186 0.09 -19.96 -14.86
CA ILE A 186 -0.62 -21.23 -14.91
C ILE A 186 -0.23 -22.11 -13.71
N THR A 187 1.07 -22.21 -13.46
CA THR A 187 1.64 -23.13 -12.46
C THR A 187 1.92 -22.50 -11.12
N GLY A 188 1.95 -21.16 -11.04
CA GLY A 188 2.30 -20.43 -9.83
C GLY A 188 3.79 -20.47 -9.47
N LYS A 189 4.63 -21.05 -10.33
CA LYS A 189 6.06 -21.16 -10.06
C LYS A 189 6.76 -19.84 -10.30
N THR A 190 7.68 -19.47 -9.41
CA THR A 190 8.61 -18.36 -9.63
C THR A 190 9.45 -18.64 -10.88
N ILE A 191 9.49 -17.65 -11.78
CA ILE A 191 10.34 -17.61 -12.97
C ILE A 191 11.63 -16.85 -12.65
N ASP A 192 11.52 -15.67 -12.05
CA ASP A 192 12.64 -14.78 -11.72
C ASP A 192 12.27 -13.80 -10.60
N GLU A 193 13.27 -13.19 -9.96
CA GLU A 193 13.10 -12.25 -8.84
C GLU A 193 14.15 -11.13 -8.86
N TRP A 194 13.72 -9.92 -8.46
CA TRP A 194 14.57 -8.75 -8.32
C TRP A 194 14.44 -8.18 -6.91
N GLU A 195 15.41 -8.49 -6.06
CA GLU A 195 15.45 -8.02 -4.67
C GLU A 195 15.49 -6.49 -4.58
N GLY A 196 14.83 -5.95 -3.56
CA GLY A 196 14.95 -4.56 -3.17
C GLY A 196 16.21 -4.28 -2.37
N GLY A 197 16.51 -2.99 -2.21
CA GLY A 197 17.47 -2.59 -1.18
C GLY A 197 16.85 -2.78 0.20
N SER A 198 17.67 -3.05 1.22
CA SER A 198 17.22 -3.18 2.62
C SER A 198 16.44 -1.98 3.16
N THR A 199 16.66 -0.81 2.57
CA THR A 199 15.98 0.45 2.91
C THR A 199 14.81 0.76 1.98
N ASP A 200 14.55 -0.01 0.93
CA ASP A 200 13.38 0.19 0.08
C ASP A 200 12.11 -0.26 0.82
N ASN A 201 10.99 0.42 0.57
CA ASN A 201 9.66 0.05 1.01
C ASN A 201 8.57 0.83 0.26
N LEU A 202 7.32 0.49 0.59
CA LEU A 202 6.08 1.01 0.06
C LEU A 202 5.94 0.89 -1.46
N ALA A 203 6.31 -0.27 -1.99
CA ALA A 203 6.20 -0.62 -3.40
C ALA A 203 4.80 -1.15 -3.74
N ARG A 204 3.90 -0.25 -4.17
CA ARG A 204 2.46 -0.54 -4.32
C ARG A 204 2.04 -1.04 -5.69
N GLN A 205 2.75 -0.64 -6.75
CA GLN A 205 2.32 -0.83 -8.14
C GLN A 205 3.49 -1.22 -9.02
N ILE A 206 3.20 -1.86 -10.15
CA ILE A 206 4.21 -2.19 -11.16
C ILE A 206 3.61 -2.03 -12.55
N THR A 207 4.31 -1.29 -13.41
CA THR A 207 3.88 -1.02 -14.79
C THR A 207 4.81 -1.73 -15.76
N LEU A 208 4.26 -2.59 -16.64
CA LEU A 208 5.04 -3.21 -17.70
C LEU A 208 5.20 -2.26 -18.89
N HIS A 209 6.36 -2.28 -19.52
CA HIS A 209 6.53 -1.64 -20.82
C HIS A 209 5.76 -2.45 -21.90
N PRO A 210 5.00 -1.82 -22.79
CA PRO A 210 4.13 -2.54 -23.75
C PRO A 210 4.88 -3.33 -24.84
N ARG A 211 6.21 -3.25 -24.90
CA ARG A 211 7.01 -3.68 -26.08
C ARG A 211 8.42 -4.16 -25.71
N ARG A 212 9.05 -3.49 -24.74
CA ARG A 212 10.35 -3.86 -24.21
C ARG A 212 10.15 -4.73 -22.97
N ALA A 213 11.10 -5.59 -22.68
CA ALA A 213 11.07 -6.41 -21.47
C ALA A 213 11.55 -5.60 -20.27
N LYS A 214 10.70 -4.67 -19.83
CA LYS A 214 10.98 -3.75 -18.72
C LYS A 214 9.74 -3.61 -17.85
N ALA A 215 9.93 -3.47 -16.54
CA ALA A 215 8.88 -3.08 -15.62
C ALA A 215 9.34 -1.91 -14.73
N TYR A 216 8.40 -1.03 -14.40
CA TYR A 216 8.61 0.20 -13.64
C TYR A 216 7.88 0.12 -12.31
N LEU A 217 8.60 0.36 -11.22
CA LEU A 217 8.14 0.20 -9.85
C LEU A 217 8.30 1.53 -9.09
N PRO A 218 7.23 2.32 -8.87
CA PRO A 218 7.25 3.43 -7.93
C PRO A 218 7.31 2.91 -6.48
N HIS A 219 8.25 3.44 -5.69
CA HIS A 219 8.37 3.12 -4.26
C HIS A 219 9.15 4.22 -3.52
N ILE A 220 9.28 4.10 -2.20
CA ILE A 220 10.22 4.93 -1.45
C ILE A 220 11.44 4.12 -1.00
N ARG A 221 12.49 4.85 -0.62
CA ARG A 221 13.61 4.33 0.14
C ARG A 221 13.69 5.08 1.46
N SER A 222 13.58 4.35 2.56
CA SER A 222 13.61 4.81 3.95
C SER A 222 14.94 4.47 4.61
N ARG A 223 15.85 5.45 4.64
CA ARG A 223 17.11 5.37 5.39
C ARG A 223 16.83 5.57 6.88
N ILE A 224 16.70 4.45 7.58
CA ILE A 224 16.30 4.39 8.99
C ILE A 224 17.36 4.84 10.01
N THR A 225 18.61 5.04 9.60
CA THR A 225 19.72 5.37 10.51
C THR A 225 19.89 6.86 10.80
N VAL A 226 18.97 7.70 10.29
CA VAL A 226 19.06 9.15 10.38
C VAL A 226 17.72 9.72 10.81
N ALA A 227 17.71 10.40 11.96
CA ALA A 227 16.53 10.99 12.59
C ALA A 227 16.12 12.36 11.98
N HIS A 228 16.11 12.49 10.65
CA HIS A 228 15.57 13.67 9.97
C HIS A 228 14.97 13.30 8.61
N GLY A 229 13.76 13.80 8.30
CA GLY A 229 13.04 13.44 7.07
C GLY A 229 13.74 13.94 5.80
N ALA A 230 14.45 15.07 5.87
CA ALA A 230 15.20 15.64 4.76
C ALA A 230 16.38 14.76 4.35
N GLY A 231 16.18 13.83 3.43
CA GLY A 231 17.20 12.86 3.01
C GLY A 231 17.22 11.56 3.80
N SER A 232 16.12 11.22 4.48
CA SER A 232 15.88 9.86 4.97
C SER A 232 14.86 9.11 4.10
N ILE A 233 13.83 9.79 3.60
CA ILE A 233 12.83 9.18 2.72
C ILE A 233 13.04 9.70 1.31
N PHE A 234 13.24 8.82 0.35
CA PHE A 234 13.50 9.19 -1.04
C PHE A 234 12.47 8.58 -1.98
N PRO A 235 11.85 9.37 -2.87
CA PRO A 235 11.00 8.83 -3.93
C PRO A 235 11.85 8.15 -5.01
N ILE A 236 11.57 6.88 -5.32
CA ILE A 236 12.32 6.10 -6.30
C ILE A 236 11.37 5.53 -7.36
N VAL A 237 11.83 5.51 -8.61
CA VAL A 237 11.31 4.58 -9.62
C VAL A 237 12.39 3.55 -9.89
N SER A 238 12.12 2.30 -9.51
CA SER A 238 12.95 1.15 -9.91
C SER A 238 12.53 0.68 -11.30
N ILE A 239 13.49 0.24 -12.10
CA ILE A 239 13.30 -0.38 -13.41
C ILE A 239 13.95 -1.75 -13.38
N VAL A 240 13.21 -2.79 -13.73
CA VAL A 240 13.72 -4.17 -13.83
C VAL A 240 13.66 -4.65 -15.26
N ASP A 241 14.68 -5.41 -15.66
CA ASP A 241 14.72 -6.09 -16.96
C ASP A 241 13.98 -7.42 -16.84
N THR A 242 12.84 -7.55 -17.52
CA THR A 242 11.93 -8.71 -17.35
C THR A 242 12.25 -9.87 -18.31
N LYS A 243 13.44 -9.88 -18.91
CA LYS A 243 13.94 -10.99 -19.73
C LYS A 243 14.67 -11.96 -18.81
N PRO A 244 14.21 -13.23 -18.68
CA PRO A 244 14.84 -14.20 -17.79
C PRO A 244 16.32 -14.50 -18.08
N ALA A 245 16.83 -14.16 -19.28
CA ALA A 245 18.18 -14.49 -19.73
C ALA A 245 19.23 -13.38 -19.49
N ASP A 246 18.83 -12.16 -19.15
CA ASP A 246 19.74 -11.00 -19.07
C ASP A 246 20.30 -10.75 -17.65
N GLY A 247 20.03 -11.66 -16.71
CA GLY A 247 20.31 -11.48 -15.28
C GLY A 247 19.34 -10.49 -14.62
N SER A 248 19.22 -10.53 -13.29
CA SER A 248 18.25 -9.74 -12.52
C SER A 248 18.62 -8.25 -12.41
N ARG A 249 18.83 -7.58 -13.56
CA ARG A 249 19.17 -6.16 -13.57
C ARG A 249 18.02 -5.34 -13.01
N ARG A 250 18.34 -4.61 -11.94
CA ARG A 250 17.47 -3.61 -11.34
C ARG A 250 18.21 -2.28 -11.26
N LYS A 251 17.61 -1.23 -11.83
CA LYS A 251 18.10 0.14 -11.75
C LYS A 251 17.17 0.98 -10.88
N LYS A 252 17.74 1.86 -10.04
CA LYS A 252 16.98 2.84 -9.27
C LYS A 252 17.18 4.22 -9.85
N ILE A 253 16.09 4.95 -10.09
CA ILE A 253 16.13 6.35 -10.48
C ILE A 253 15.56 7.17 -9.30
N PRO A 254 16.40 7.96 -8.59
CA PRO A 254 15.92 8.87 -7.57
C PRO A 254 15.12 10.00 -8.22
N MET A 255 13.88 10.18 -7.79
CA MET A 255 12.96 11.19 -8.34
C MET A 255 13.20 12.57 -7.72
N ASP A 256 13.80 12.64 -6.53
CA ASP A 256 14.16 13.88 -5.84
C ASP A 256 15.29 14.68 -6.51
N SER A 257 16.17 13.99 -7.24
CA SER A 257 17.25 14.63 -8.00
C SER A 257 17.03 14.59 -9.51
N PHE A 258 15.89 14.06 -9.96
CA PHE A 258 15.61 13.86 -11.38
C PHE A 258 15.44 15.18 -12.12
N GLN A 259 14.95 16.21 -11.42
CA GLN A 259 14.83 17.59 -11.91
C GLN A 259 15.63 18.54 -10.98
N GLY A 260 16.95 18.42 -11.00
CA GLY A 260 17.81 19.28 -10.19
C GLY A 260 17.57 19.09 -8.70
N ALA A 261 17.32 20.18 -7.95
CA ALA A 261 17.13 20.14 -6.50
C ALA A 261 15.66 20.03 -6.05
N ARG A 262 14.73 19.75 -6.97
CA ARG A 262 13.30 19.73 -6.66
C ARG A 262 12.86 18.38 -6.12
N VAL A 263 12.49 18.38 -4.85
CA VAL A 263 12.01 17.21 -4.12
C VAL A 263 10.54 16.92 -4.44
N THR A 264 10.21 15.64 -4.46
CA THR A 264 8.85 15.10 -4.55
C THR A 264 8.70 13.98 -3.49
N SER A 265 7.48 13.52 -3.19
CA SER A 265 7.28 12.49 -2.16
C SER A 265 6.12 11.55 -2.43
N ASN A 266 6.24 10.36 -1.83
CA ASN A 266 5.21 9.31 -1.85
C ASN A 266 4.74 8.98 -3.27
N PRO A 267 5.63 8.49 -4.15
CA PRO A 267 5.24 7.99 -5.46
C PRO A 267 4.20 6.88 -5.30
N TRP A 268 3.13 6.95 -6.09
CA TRP A 268 1.95 6.10 -5.88
C TRP A 268 1.64 5.19 -7.07
N ASP A 269 1.50 5.78 -8.26
CA ASP A 269 1.13 5.06 -9.48
C ASP A 269 1.97 5.53 -10.66
N THR A 270 2.07 4.68 -11.68
CA THR A 270 2.78 4.97 -12.93
C THR A 270 1.97 4.49 -14.13
N ALA A 271 2.20 5.11 -15.28
CA ALA A 271 1.64 4.65 -16.54
C ALA A 271 2.60 4.92 -17.69
N ILE A 272 2.43 4.19 -18.78
CA ILE A 272 3.21 4.36 -20.00
C ILE A 272 2.25 4.42 -21.19
N THR A 273 2.52 5.29 -22.17
CA THR A 273 1.72 5.37 -23.38
C THR A 273 1.76 4.04 -24.16
N PRO A 274 0.71 3.71 -24.94
CA PRO A 274 0.69 2.51 -25.78
C PRO A 274 1.89 2.36 -26.73
N ASP A 275 2.46 3.48 -27.16
CA ASP A 275 3.65 3.50 -28.00
C ASP A 275 4.98 3.27 -27.23
N GLY A 276 4.92 3.22 -25.90
CA GLY A 276 6.05 3.01 -25.02
C GLY A 276 6.97 4.22 -24.88
N LYS A 277 6.58 5.42 -25.33
CA LYS A 277 7.48 6.59 -25.42
C LYS A 277 7.31 7.62 -24.32
N THR A 278 6.13 7.72 -23.70
CA THR A 278 5.89 8.66 -22.60
C THR A 278 5.54 7.91 -21.33
N PHE A 279 6.25 8.21 -20.26
CA PHE A 279 6.07 7.61 -18.95
C PHE A 279 5.60 8.66 -17.95
N PHE A 280 4.70 8.27 -17.07
CA PHE A 280 4.10 9.10 -16.05
C PHE A 280 4.37 8.49 -14.67
N VAL A 281 4.74 9.33 -13.71
CA VAL A 281 4.83 8.94 -12.30
C VAL A 281 4.15 9.99 -11.43
N VAL A 282 3.21 9.55 -10.61
CA VAL A 282 2.41 10.38 -9.72
C VAL A 282 2.98 10.36 -8.31
N PHE A 283 3.02 11.53 -7.66
CA PHE A 283 3.56 11.72 -6.31
C PHE A 283 2.47 12.27 -5.39
N ALA A 284 1.98 11.39 -4.53
CA ALA A 284 0.79 11.64 -3.73
C ALA A 284 1.04 12.63 -2.57
N GLY A 285 2.30 12.79 -2.13
CA GLY A 285 2.64 13.70 -1.03
C GLY A 285 2.90 15.13 -1.45
N THR A 286 3.23 15.36 -2.73
CA THR A 286 3.52 16.71 -3.27
C THR A 286 2.49 17.20 -4.29
N ASP A 287 1.39 16.48 -4.45
CA ASP A 287 0.28 16.84 -5.35
C ASP A 287 0.77 17.15 -6.77
N ASP A 288 1.73 16.34 -7.26
CA ASP A 288 2.34 16.54 -8.55
C ASP A 288 2.70 15.23 -9.26
N MET A 289 3.14 15.37 -10.51
CA MET A 289 3.64 14.25 -11.30
C MET A 289 4.79 14.68 -12.21
N PHE A 290 5.63 13.72 -12.58
CA PHE A 290 6.56 13.87 -13.68
C PHE A 290 6.04 13.17 -14.93
N VAL A 291 6.24 13.85 -16.05
CA VAL A 291 6.13 13.31 -17.40
C VAL A 291 7.54 13.13 -17.93
N CYS A 292 7.84 11.93 -18.41
CA CYS A 292 9.16 11.53 -18.85
C CYS A 292 9.10 10.99 -20.28
N ASN A 293 10.15 11.24 -21.06
CA ASN A 293 10.37 10.45 -22.28
C ASN A 293 11.05 9.15 -21.90
N VAL A 294 10.53 8.04 -22.40
CA VAL A 294 11.18 6.74 -22.37
C VAL A 294 12.16 6.68 -23.52
N ILE A 295 13.43 6.45 -23.21
CA ILE A 295 14.50 6.33 -24.20
C ILE A 295 15.01 4.91 -24.21
N ASP A 296 15.25 4.38 -25.41
CA ASP A 296 15.76 3.02 -25.60
C ASP A 296 17.27 2.95 -25.32
N ASP A 297 17.61 3.28 -24.10
CA ASP A 297 18.95 3.39 -23.56
C ASP A 297 18.93 2.73 -22.18
N ASP A 298 19.52 1.54 -22.10
CA ASP A 298 19.58 0.73 -20.89
C ASP A 298 20.20 1.47 -19.68
N TYR A 299 21.02 2.49 -19.91
CA TYR A 299 21.66 3.25 -18.83
C TYR A 299 20.79 4.39 -18.32
N ARG A 300 20.05 5.07 -19.18
CA ARG A 300 19.25 6.25 -18.77
C ARG A 300 17.78 5.94 -18.60
N GLU A 301 17.18 5.15 -19.50
CA GLU A 301 15.77 4.71 -19.56
C GLU A 301 14.72 5.82 -19.61
N LEU A 302 14.81 6.82 -18.75
CA LEU A 302 13.89 7.94 -18.63
C LEU A 302 14.66 9.26 -18.72
N THR A 303 14.05 10.24 -19.38
CA THR A 303 14.47 11.64 -19.33
C THR A 303 13.29 12.53 -18.95
N PHE A 304 13.54 13.54 -18.13
CA PHE A 304 12.50 14.48 -17.72
C PHE A 304 11.98 15.26 -18.94
N ARG A 305 10.66 15.32 -19.09
CA ARG A 305 9.98 16.15 -20.10
C ARG A 305 9.29 17.33 -19.44
N ALA A 306 8.45 17.07 -18.45
CA ALA A 306 7.64 18.09 -17.80
C ALA A 306 7.21 17.68 -16.39
N ARG A 307 6.71 18.67 -15.65
CA ARG A 307 6.06 18.49 -14.36
C ARG A 307 4.67 19.13 -14.42
N LEU A 308 3.69 18.46 -13.82
CA LEU A 308 2.34 18.97 -13.65
C LEU A 308 2.00 19.05 -12.16
N ASN A 309 1.40 20.17 -11.74
CA ASN A 309 0.70 20.23 -10.47
C ASN A 309 -0.69 19.60 -10.67
N LEU A 310 -1.09 18.77 -9.72
CA LEU A 310 -2.33 18.02 -9.73
C LEU A 310 -3.27 18.51 -8.62
N GLY A 311 -4.37 17.79 -8.42
CA GLY A 311 -5.20 17.95 -7.23
C GLY A 311 -4.59 17.24 -6.01
N HIS A 312 -5.32 17.23 -4.90
CA HIS A 312 -4.82 16.69 -3.64
C HIS A 312 -4.73 15.16 -3.65
N ASN A 313 -3.58 14.67 -3.21
CA ASN A 313 -3.22 13.27 -3.03
C ASN A 313 -3.56 12.41 -4.26
N PRO A 314 -2.92 12.68 -5.41
CA PRO A 314 -3.17 11.93 -6.63
C PRO A 314 -2.69 10.49 -6.47
N ARG A 315 -3.55 9.51 -6.81
CA ARG A 315 -3.31 8.07 -6.56
C ARG A 315 -3.49 7.17 -7.78
N GLY A 316 -3.88 7.71 -8.93
CA GLY A 316 -4.07 6.92 -10.15
C GLY A 316 -3.67 7.69 -11.39
N VAL A 317 -3.03 7.01 -12.33
CA VAL A 317 -2.79 7.52 -13.69
C VAL A 317 -3.06 6.43 -14.73
N ARG A 318 -3.85 6.73 -15.77
CA ARG A 318 -4.07 5.82 -16.90
C ARG A 318 -4.09 6.58 -18.22
N VAL A 319 -3.57 5.94 -19.27
CA VAL A 319 -3.54 6.49 -20.63
C VAL A 319 -4.60 5.78 -21.46
N ALA A 320 -5.38 6.54 -22.23
CA ALA A 320 -6.33 5.99 -23.18
C ALA A 320 -5.63 5.08 -24.22
N PRO A 321 -6.31 4.05 -24.77
CA PRO A 321 -5.73 3.16 -25.77
C PRO A 321 -5.21 3.87 -27.04
N ASP A 322 -5.76 5.04 -27.38
CA ASP A 322 -5.29 5.86 -28.51
C ASP A 322 -4.02 6.66 -28.20
N GLY A 323 -3.59 6.69 -26.94
CA GLY A 323 -2.42 7.42 -26.45
C GLY A 323 -2.59 8.94 -26.33
N LYS A 324 -3.74 9.52 -26.70
CA LYS A 324 -3.91 10.98 -26.83
C LYS A 324 -4.37 11.67 -25.54
N THR A 325 -4.94 10.91 -24.62
CA THR A 325 -5.44 11.42 -23.34
C THR A 325 -4.89 10.57 -22.20
N PHE A 326 -4.52 11.22 -21.09
CA PHE A 326 -4.30 10.53 -19.83
C PHE A 326 -5.19 11.11 -18.73
N TYR A 327 -5.51 10.28 -17.75
CA TYR A 327 -6.44 10.57 -16.67
C TYR A 327 -5.73 10.45 -15.35
N ILE A 328 -5.94 11.43 -14.46
CA ILE A 328 -5.40 11.48 -13.11
C ILE A 328 -6.53 11.40 -12.11
N TYR A 329 -6.45 10.47 -11.15
CA TYR A 329 -7.36 10.41 -10.02
C TYR A 329 -6.79 11.16 -8.82
N ASN A 330 -7.44 12.26 -8.44
CA ASN A 330 -7.12 13.04 -7.24
C ASN A 330 -8.01 12.56 -6.09
N ALA A 331 -7.48 11.67 -5.24
CA ALA A 331 -8.29 10.93 -4.28
C ALA A 331 -8.95 11.82 -3.23
N LEU A 332 -8.27 12.90 -2.81
CA LEU A 332 -8.79 13.83 -1.80
C LEU A 332 -9.51 15.05 -2.39
N ASP A 333 -9.72 15.07 -3.71
CA ASP A 333 -10.62 15.99 -4.41
C ASP A 333 -11.83 15.29 -5.06
N PHE A 334 -11.92 13.96 -4.89
CA PHE A 334 -13.01 13.13 -5.39
C PHE A 334 -13.29 13.34 -6.89
N ASN A 335 -12.23 13.52 -7.69
CA ASN A 335 -12.35 13.76 -9.12
C ASN A 335 -11.28 13.07 -9.96
N ILE A 336 -11.59 12.92 -11.23
CA ILE A 336 -10.65 12.60 -12.30
C ILE A 336 -10.44 13.83 -13.17
N VAL A 337 -9.19 14.08 -13.54
CA VAL A 337 -8.83 15.13 -14.49
C VAL A 337 -8.24 14.49 -15.74
N ALA A 338 -8.83 14.82 -16.89
CA ALA A 338 -8.34 14.40 -18.20
C ALA A 338 -7.37 15.43 -18.77
N TYR A 339 -6.27 14.97 -19.34
CA TYR A 339 -5.23 15.80 -19.93
C TYR A 339 -4.87 15.31 -21.33
N ASP A 340 -4.53 16.26 -22.21
CA ASP A 340 -3.91 15.96 -23.49
C ASP A 340 -2.47 15.44 -23.27
N THR A 341 -2.12 14.29 -23.86
CA THR A 341 -0.80 13.66 -23.67
C THR A 341 0.37 14.51 -24.20
N ASP A 342 0.14 15.31 -25.24
CA ASP A 342 1.22 16.02 -25.94
C ASP A 342 1.44 17.43 -25.39
N THR A 343 0.37 18.19 -25.27
CA THR A 343 0.35 19.57 -24.80
C THR A 343 0.27 19.67 -23.28
N LEU A 344 -0.10 18.58 -22.60
CA LEU A 344 -0.32 18.49 -21.16
C LEU A 344 -1.41 19.44 -20.64
N GLN A 345 -2.26 19.94 -21.55
CA GLN A 345 -3.37 20.82 -21.18
C GLN A 345 -4.52 20.01 -20.60
N ARG A 346 -5.13 20.56 -19.54
CA ARG A 346 -6.34 20.00 -18.95
C ARG A 346 -7.48 20.08 -19.95
N ARG A 347 -8.15 18.95 -20.19
CA ARG A 347 -9.32 18.83 -21.08
C ARG A 347 -10.63 18.83 -20.31
N ALA A 348 -10.70 18.09 -19.21
CA ALA A 348 -11.93 17.95 -18.42
C ALA A 348 -11.61 17.66 -16.94
N THR A 349 -12.59 17.93 -16.07
CA THR A 349 -12.59 17.52 -14.66
C THR A 349 -13.93 16.88 -14.36
N ILE A 350 -13.90 15.67 -13.81
CA ILE A 350 -15.05 14.77 -13.69
C ILE A 350 -15.15 14.37 -12.22
N ALA A 351 -16.24 14.74 -11.55
CA ALA A 351 -16.48 14.29 -10.18
C ALA A 351 -16.76 12.78 -10.18
N VAL A 352 -16.07 12.02 -9.33
CA VAL A 352 -16.26 10.56 -9.26
C VAL A 352 -17.19 10.15 -8.12
N THR A 353 -17.14 10.83 -6.98
CA THR A 353 -18.00 10.54 -5.81
C THR A 353 -18.17 11.81 -4.98
N GLU A 354 -19.09 11.79 -4.02
CA GLU A 354 -19.20 12.84 -3.01
C GLU A 354 -18.20 12.57 -1.86
N ASN A 355 -17.81 13.62 -1.15
CA ASN A 355 -16.97 13.50 0.05
C ASN A 355 -17.73 12.70 1.13
N PRO A 356 -17.24 11.51 1.56
CA PRO A 356 -17.92 10.71 2.57
C PRO A 356 -17.58 11.15 4.01
N HIS A 357 -16.67 12.12 4.20
CA HIS A 357 -16.17 12.57 5.50
C HIS A 357 -16.73 13.94 5.90
N SER A 358 -16.63 14.27 7.18
CA SER A 358 -16.76 15.67 7.61
C SER A 358 -15.63 16.54 7.02
N GLU A 359 -15.88 17.84 6.90
CA GLU A 359 -14.85 18.79 6.43
C GLU A 359 -13.59 18.79 7.32
N GLU A 360 -13.76 18.56 8.63
CA GLU A 360 -12.66 18.45 9.59
C GLU A 360 -11.80 17.20 9.33
N VAL A 361 -12.43 16.03 9.16
CA VAL A 361 -11.70 14.79 8.86
C VAL A 361 -11.03 14.86 7.49
N LEU A 362 -11.68 15.45 6.49
CA LEU A 362 -11.06 15.66 5.17
C LEU A 362 -9.84 16.59 5.25
N LEU A 363 -9.95 17.71 5.98
CA LEU A 363 -8.82 18.61 6.20
C LEU A 363 -7.67 17.89 6.89
N GLY A 364 -7.96 17.14 7.97
CA GLY A 364 -6.98 16.33 8.68
C GLY A 364 -6.28 15.32 7.79
N LYS A 365 -7.05 14.64 6.96
CA LYS A 365 -6.54 13.68 5.99
C LYS A 365 -5.63 14.35 4.96
N ARG A 366 -6.01 15.50 4.39
CA ARG A 366 -5.14 16.26 3.48
C ARG A 366 -3.81 16.65 4.14
N LEU A 367 -3.84 17.09 5.40
CA LEU A 367 -2.63 17.43 6.16
C LEU A 367 -1.76 16.20 6.44
N PHE A 368 -2.37 15.07 6.77
CA PHE A 368 -1.65 13.83 7.06
C PHE A 368 -0.87 13.28 5.85
N TYR A 369 -1.45 13.40 4.65
CA TYR A 369 -0.83 12.90 3.42
C TYR A 369 0.08 13.91 2.73
N THR A 370 0.03 15.19 3.07
CA THR A 370 0.85 16.21 2.38
C THR A 370 2.25 16.33 2.96
N ALA A 371 3.24 16.43 2.06
CA ALA A 371 4.59 16.86 2.34
C ALA A 371 4.79 18.37 2.04
N LEU A 372 3.74 19.07 1.58
CA LEU A 372 3.80 20.50 1.33
C LEU A 372 3.89 21.28 2.65
N GLN A 373 4.33 22.53 2.56
CA GLN A 373 4.27 23.45 3.71
C GLN A 373 2.80 23.67 4.13
N PRO A 374 2.51 23.77 5.44
CA PRO A 374 3.46 23.91 6.54
C PRO A 374 3.97 22.60 7.16
N MET A 375 3.60 21.43 6.61
CA MET A 375 3.89 20.12 7.21
C MET A 375 5.37 19.75 7.14
N SER A 376 6.03 19.92 5.98
CA SER A 376 7.46 19.62 5.83
C SER A 376 8.24 20.79 5.24
N SER A 377 9.50 20.97 5.69
CA SER A 377 10.40 22.02 5.19
C SER A 377 10.67 21.91 3.69
N ARG A 378 10.90 20.68 3.24
CA ARG A 378 11.61 20.35 1.99
C ARG A 378 10.90 19.26 1.18
N LEU A 379 9.63 18.98 1.46
CA LEU A 379 8.78 18.09 0.66
C LEU A 379 9.15 16.61 0.68
N TRP A 380 10.04 16.15 1.57
CA TRP A 380 10.54 14.77 1.58
C TRP A 380 9.61 13.78 2.28
N ILE A 381 8.77 14.26 3.19
CA ILE A 381 8.05 13.42 4.15
C ILE A 381 6.66 13.99 4.42
N SER A 382 5.70 13.07 4.54
CA SER A 382 4.38 13.27 5.12
C SER A 382 4.19 12.27 6.26
N CYS A 383 3.15 12.41 7.08
CA CYS A 383 2.83 11.38 8.08
C CYS A 383 2.58 10.02 7.41
N ALA A 384 1.94 10.03 6.23
CA ALA A 384 1.70 8.84 5.41
C ALA A 384 2.96 8.18 4.81
N SER A 385 4.14 8.80 4.90
CA SER A 385 5.40 8.16 4.49
C SER A 385 5.85 7.08 5.49
N CYS A 386 5.49 7.22 6.77
CA CYS A 386 5.76 6.24 7.82
C CYS A 386 4.48 5.51 8.28
N HIS A 387 3.33 6.18 8.22
CA HIS A 387 2.03 5.62 8.56
C HIS A 387 1.11 5.49 7.33
N PRO A 388 1.49 4.72 6.28
CA PRO A 388 0.70 4.60 5.07
C PRO A 388 -0.71 4.06 5.38
N ASP A 389 -1.73 4.88 5.12
CA ASP A 389 -3.13 4.53 5.37
C ASP A 389 -3.39 4.11 6.83
N GLY A 390 -2.62 4.67 7.77
CA GLY A 390 -2.67 4.36 9.21
C GLY A 390 -1.99 3.05 9.62
N GLN A 391 -1.43 2.30 8.66
CA GLN A 391 -0.64 1.09 8.91
C GLN A 391 0.85 1.43 9.11
N PRO A 392 1.67 0.55 9.70
CA PRO A 392 3.11 0.76 9.77
C PRO A 392 3.79 0.65 8.39
N ASP A 393 4.93 1.32 8.22
CA ASP A 393 5.76 1.26 7.00
C ASP A 393 6.71 0.04 6.92
N GLY A 394 6.62 -0.86 7.89
CA GLY A 394 7.47 -2.04 8.03
C GLY A 394 8.91 -1.73 8.41
N LYS A 395 9.19 -0.54 8.99
CA LYS A 395 10.54 -0.10 9.34
C LYS A 395 10.70 0.19 10.83
N THR A 396 11.91 -0.08 11.30
CA THR A 396 12.41 0.36 12.61
C THR A 396 13.36 1.53 12.43
N TRP A 397 12.96 2.68 12.96
CA TRP A 397 13.66 3.95 12.83
C TRP A 397 14.60 4.20 14.00
N HIS A 398 15.76 4.77 13.72
CA HIS A 398 16.66 5.30 14.75
C HIS A 398 16.22 6.72 15.11
N ASN A 399 15.40 6.84 16.14
CA ASN A 399 14.87 8.10 16.63
C ASN A 399 15.74 8.67 17.78
N PRO A 400 15.52 9.92 18.21
CA PRO A 400 16.20 10.49 19.38
C PRO A 400 16.03 9.69 20.67
N GLU A 401 14.94 8.95 20.81
CA GLU A 401 14.64 8.05 21.93
C GLU A 401 15.29 6.66 21.81
N GLY A 402 15.84 6.32 20.63
CA GLY A 402 16.39 5.01 20.31
C GLY A 402 15.66 4.36 19.13
N LEU A 403 15.87 3.05 18.95
CA LEU A 403 15.17 2.29 17.90
C LEU A 403 13.67 2.22 18.18
N ARG A 404 12.84 2.59 17.20
CA ARG A 404 11.38 2.55 17.26
C ARG A 404 10.80 1.99 15.98
N ASN A 405 10.13 0.84 16.09
CA ASN A 405 9.32 0.28 15.03
C ASN A 405 8.05 1.10 14.86
N THR A 406 7.65 1.40 13.63
CA THR A 406 6.44 2.20 13.41
C THR A 406 5.21 1.45 13.91
N GLN A 407 4.32 2.13 14.66
CA GLN A 407 3.07 1.54 15.19
C GLN A 407 1.89 1.80 14.25
N SER A 408 0.90 0.91 14.26
CA SER A 408 -0.40 1.16 13.62
C SER A 408 -1.16 2.26 14.37
N LEU A 409 -1.94 3.05 13.64
CA LEU A 409 -2.85 4.05 14.21
C LEU A 409 -4.23 3.46 14.54
N ALA A 410 -4.50 2.22 14.13
CA ALA A 410 -5.78 1.57 14.36
C ALA A 410 -6.06 1.44 15.87
N GLY A 411 -7.27 1.84 16.29
CA GLY A 411 -7.69 1.82 17.69
C GLY A 411 -7.02 2.86 18.58
N MET A 412 -6.11 3.69 18.05
CA MET A 412 -5.32 4.67 18.82
C MET A 412 -6.21 5.58 19.68
N ALA A 413 -7.38 6.00 19.19
CA ALA A 413 -8.32 6.83 19.94
C ALA A 413 -8.75 6.27 21.32
N TRP A 414 -8.52 4.98 21.56
CA TRP A 414 -8.84 4.28 22.81
C TRP A 414 -7.61 3.92 23.64
N THR A 415 -6.40 4.11 23.11
CA THR A 415 -5.16 3.59 23.71
C THR A 415 -4.09 4.66 23.85
N HIS A 416 -4.46 5.95 23.96
CA HIS A 416 -3.49 6.96 24.40
C HIS A 416 -2.91 6.57 25.78
N PRO A 417 -1.68 6.97 26.13
CA PRO A 417 -0.75 7.82 25.37
C PRO A 417 -0.18 7.15 24.11
N ILE A 418 0.45 7.94 23.24
CA ILE A 418 0.97 7.53 21.93
C ILE A 418 2.50 7.38 22.01
N HIS A 419 3.04 6.59 21.07
CA HIS A 419 4.42 6.10 20.99
C HIS A 419 4.76 5.04 22.03
N TRP A 420 5.74 4.19 21.68
CA TRP A 420 6.39 3.25 22.60
C TRP A 420 6.87 3.87 23.92
N SER A 421 7.21 5.17 23.92
CA SER A 421 7.74 5.86 25.10
C SER A 421 6.65 6.52 25.96
N ALA A 422 5.38 6.47 25.54
CA ALA A 422 4.26 7.21 26.15
C ALA A 422 4.55 8.72 26.32
N ASP A 423 5.22 9.35 25.35
CA ASP A 423 5.68 10.73 25.44
C ASP A 423 4.70 11.76 24.84
N ARG A 424 3.51 11.31 24.44
CA ARG A 424 2.44 12.09 23.82
C ARG A 424 1.09 11.66 24.38
N ASP A 425 0.33 12.55 24.98
CA ASP A 425 -1.01 12.27 25.54
C ASP A 425 -2.14 12.65 24.58
N GLU A 426 -1.82 13.37 23.50
CA GLU A 426 -2.75 13.69 22.42
C GLU A 426 -2.07 13.75 21.04
N VAL A 427 -2.85 13.61 19.96
CA VAL A 427 -2.30 13.69 18.60
C VAL A 427 -1.80 15.10 18.27
N GLN A 428 -2.39 16.13 18.87
CA GLN A 428 -1.97 17.52 18.68
C GLN A 428 -0.50 17.75 19.07
N ASP A 429 0.07 16.92 19.95
CA ASP A 429 1.48 16.98 20.27
C ASP A 429 2.41 16.65 19.10
N PHE A 430 1.92 16.02 18.02
CA PHE A 430 2.71 15.81 16.79
C PHE A 430 3.06 17.12 16.07
N GLU A 431 2.52 18.27 16.50
CA GLU A 431 3.05 19.57 16.12
C GLU A 431 4.55 19.71 16.47
N HIS A 432 5.03 19.08 17.55
CA HIS A 432 6.46 19.00 17.86
C HIS A 432 7.24 18.19 16.81
N THR A 433 6.64 17.14 16.24
CA THR A 433 7.25 16.35 15.16
C THR A 433 7.29 17.14 13.85
N ILE A 434 6.21 17.87 13.55
CA ILE A 434 6.11 18.74 12.37
C ILE A 434 7.21 19.80 12.40
N ARG A 435 7.35 20.51 13.53
CA ARG A 435 8.35 21.58 13.69
C ARG A 435 9.75 21.07 13.98
N GLY A 436 9.83 19.86 14.52
CA GLY A 436 11.06 19.28 15.04
C GLY A 436 12.02 18.85 13.95
N PRO A 437 13.15 18.23 14.36
CA PRO A 437 14.21 17.82 13.44
C PRO A 437 13.75 16.86 12.33
N LEU A 438 12.66 16.11 12.57
CA LEU A 438 12.12 15.15 11.62
C LEU A 438 11.52 15.83 10.38
N MET A 439 10.43 16.59 10.53
CA MET A 439 9.75 17.16 9.36
C MET A 439 10.19 18.59 9.04
N GLN A 440 10.66 19.34 10.06
CA GLN A 440 11.17 20.71 9.97
C GLN A 440 10.17 21.71 9.34
N GLY A 441 8.89 21.35 9.31
CA GLY A 441 7.80 22.20 8.87
C GLY A 441 7.64 23.44 9.73
N ARG A 442 6.83 24.38 9.24
CA ARG A 442 6.49 25.59 10.02
C ARG A 442 5.51 25.29 11.16
N GLY A 443 4.80 24.16 11.10
CA GLY A 443 3.75 23.83 12.05
C GLY A 443 2.39 24.40 11.67
N LEU A 444 1.34 23.85 12.29
CA LEU A 444 -0.05 24.24 12.12
C LEU A 444 -0.54 25.26 13.15
N VAL A 445 0.25 25.54 14.18
CA VAL A 445 -0.04 26.57 15.19
C VAL A 445 0.80 27.82 14.93
N THR A 446 0.27 29.01 15.22
CA THR A 446 1.10 30.23 15.20
C THR A 446 1.68 30.46 16.59
N GLY A 447 2.99 30.70 16.70
CA GLY A 447 3.64 30.99 17.99
C GLY A 447 4.07 29.73 18.76
N ARG A 448 4.04 29.80 20.09
CA ARG A 448 4.49 28.72 20.99
C ARG A 448 3.39 27.67 21.17
N ILE A 449 3.80 26.41 21.25
CA ILE A 449 2.96 25.28 21.66
C ILE A 449 3.32 24.83 23.08
N ASN A 450 2.40 24.14 23.73
CA ASN A 450 2.62 23.53 25.03
C ASN A 450 3.57 22.33 24.90
N ASP A 451 4.36 22.09 25.95
CA ASP A 451 5.21 20.91 26.02
C ASP A 451 4.32 19.65 26.13
N SER A 452 4.75 18.52 25.57
CA SER A 452 4.00 17.26 25.62
C SER A 452 3.73 16.83 27.07
N LEU A 453 2.61 16.14 27.32
CA LEU A 453 2.21 15.67 28.65
C LEU A 453 2.00 16.80 29.68
N LYS A 454 1.76 18.04 29.21
CA LYS A 454 1.48 19.21 30.04
C LYS A 454 0.09 19.77 29.73
N ALA A 455 0.00 21.05 29.40
CA ALA A 455 -1.26 21.65 29.02
C ALA A 455 -1.62 21.19 27.60
N PRO A 456 -2.91 20.93 27.30
CA PRO A 456 -3.32 20.46 25.99
C PRO A 456 -3.02 21.51 24.91
N ASN A 457 -2.49 21.06 23.79
CA ASN A 457 -2.40 21.72 22.50
C ASN A 457 -3.72 21.65 21.70
N LYS A 458 -4.67 20.80 22.09
CA LYS A 458 -6.05 20.84 21.56
C LYS A 458 -6.64 22.25 21.63
N GLY A 459 -7.28 22.67 20.53
CA GLY A 459 -7.93 23.99 20.43
C GLY A 459 -6.98 25.14 20.08
N LEU A 460 -5.67 24.91 19.97
CA LEU A 460 -4.73 25.95 19.53
C LEU A 460 -4.79 26.24 18.02
N SER A 461 -5.26 25.29 17.22
CA SER A 461 -5.42 25.44 15.77
C SER A 461 -6.44 24.45 15.22
N GLN A 462 -7.38 24.95 14.41
CA GLN A 462 -8.35 24.12 13.69
C GLN A 462 -7.66 23.07 12.80
N ALA A 463 -6.53 23.41 12.18
CA ALA A 463 -5.81 22.47 11.33
C ALA A 463 -5.14 21.35 12.14
N LEU A 464 -4.66 21.69 13.35
CA LEU A 464 -4.06 20.71 14.25
C LEU A 464 -5.11 19.77 14.84
N ASP A 465 -6.27 20.31 15.23
CA ASP A 465 -7.42 19.52 15.68
C ASP A 465 -7.96 18.63 14.56
N ALA A 466 -8.04 19.13 13.33
CA ALA A 466 -8.41 18.33 12.17
C ALA A 466 -7.46 17.14 11.93
N MET A 467 -6.14 17.34 12.07
CA MET A 467 -5.17 16.26 11.97
C MET A 467 -5.36 15.20 13.06
N ALA A 468 -5.66 15.64 14.29
CA ALA A 468 -6.00 14.76 15.39
C ALA A 468 -7.28 13.97 15.12
N ALA A 469 -8.31 14.64 14.61
CA ALA A 469 -9.58 14.04 14.22
C ALA A 469 -9.37 12.89 13.24
N TYR A 470 -8.66 13.14 12.14
CA TYR A 470 -8.35 12.12 11.14
C TYR A 470 -7.51 10.97 11.70
N SER A 471 -6.43 11.27 12.43
CA SER A 471 -5.51 10.24 12.94
C SER A 471 -6.22 9.26 13.87
N ASN A 472 -7.19 9.74 14.65
CA ASN A 472 -8.03 8.95 15.56
C ASN A 472 -9.20 8.19 14.88
N THR A 473 -9.33 8.25 13.54
CA THR A 473 -10.40 7.52 12.82
C THR A 473 -10.06 6.08 12.46
N HIS A 474 -8.79 5.66 12.58
CA HIS A 474 -8.38 4.33 12.14
C HIS A 474 -8.90 3.25 13.09
N GLU A 475 -9.52 2.23 12.52
CA GLU A 475 -10.20 1.15 13.23
C GLU A 475 -9.59 -0.20 12.83
N PHE A 476 -9.83 -1.24 13.62
CA PHE A 476 -9.41 -2.60 13.29
C PHE A 476 -10.51 -3.33 12.54
N THR A 477 -10.12 -4.12 11.54
CA THR A 477 -10.93 -5.19 10.97
C THR A 477 -10.73 -6.48 11.76
N LEU A 478 -11.68 -7.41 11.69
CA LEU A 478 -11.53 -8.74 12.26
C LEU A 478 -10.33 -9.45 11.63
N SER A 479 -9.55 -10.15 12.44
CA SER A 479 -8.43 -10.95 11.96
C SER A 479 -8.94 -12.04 10.99
N PRO A 480 -8.24 -12.30 9.87
CA PRO A 480 -8.57 -13.43 8.98
C PRO A 480 -8.51 -14.78 9.69
N HIS A 481 -7.73 -14.88 10.77
CA HIS A 481 -7.63 -16.10 11.57
C HIS A 481 -8.82 -16.33 12.50
N ALA A 482 -9.78 -15.39 12.53
CA ALA A 482 -10.92 -15.42 13.43
C ALA A 482 -12.27 -15.07 12.78
N LYS A 483 -12.33 -14.95 11.44
CA LYS A 483 -13.58 -14.64 10.71
C LYS A 483 -14.71 -15.64 10.99
N GLN A 484 -14.36 -16.90 11.29
CA GLN A 484 -15.29 -17.97 11.66
C GLN A 484 -15.31 -18.26 13.17
N GLY A 485 -14.81 -17.32 13.98
CA GLY A 485 -14.53 -17.51 15.40
C GLY A 485 -13.16 -18.14 15.66
N LEU A 486 -12.81 -18.28 16.95
CA LEU A 486 -11.53 -18.82 17.38
C LEU A 486 -11.42 -20.32 17.03
N SER A 487 -10.32 -20.68 16.36
CA SER A 487 -9.95 -22.09 16.13
C SER A 487 -9.73 -22.83 17.45
N PRO A 488 -9.81 -24.18 17.50
CA PRO A 488 -9.52 -24.93 18.73
C PRO A 488 -8.11 -24.66 19.30
N ALA A 489 -7.12 -24.38 18.45
CA ALA A 489 -5.79 -23.97 18.88
C ALA A 489 -5.80 -22.58 19.52
N ALA A 490 -6.44 -21.61 18.87
CA ALA A 490 -6.59 -20.26 19.41
C ALA A 490 -7.41 -20.23 20.71
N GLN A 491 -8.38 -21.13 20.90
CA GLN A 491 -9.11 -21.26 22.16
C GLN A 491 -8.20 -21.73 23.31
N ARG A 492 -7.37 -22.75 23.09
CA ARG A 492 -6.35 -23.18 24.07
C ARG A 492 -5.31 -22.08 24.32
N GLY A 493 -4.88 -21.40 23.27
CA GLY A 493 -3.99 -20.24 23.36
C GLY A 493 -4.57 -19.09 24.18
N ARG A 494 -5.87 -18.83 24.05
CA ARG A 494 -6.60 -17.84 24.86
C ARG A 494 -6.57 -18.21 26.34
N GLU A 495 -6.82 -19.48 26.68
CA GLU A 495 -6.73 -19.95 28.08
C GLU A 495 -5.34 -19.74 28.65
N LEU A 496 -4.30 -20.05 27.87
CA LEU A 496 -2.91 -19.77 28.25
C LEU A 496 -2.68 -18.27 28.44
N PHE A 497 -3.10 -17.42 27.51
CA PHE A 497 -2.90 -15.97 27.54
C PHE A 497 -3.49 -15.30 28.80
N PHE A 498 -4.70 -15.71 29.19
CA PHE A 498 -5.37 -15.19 30.39
C PHE A 498 -5.00 -15.94 31.69
N SER A 499 -4.12 -16.93 31.62
CA SER A 499 -3.72 -17.68 32.80
C SER A 499 -2.86 -16.83 33.75
N LYS A 500 -2.98 -17.11 35.05
CA LYS A 500 -2.07 -16.55 36.07
C LYS A 500 -0.63 -17.04 35.92
N GLN A 501 -0.41 -18.09 35.12
CA GLN A 501 0.91 -18.67 34.90
C GLN A 501 1.69 -17.83 33.91
N THR A 502 1.12 -17.55 32.73
CA THR A 502 1.78 -16.77 31.66
C THR A 502 1.77 -15.26 31.89
N LYS A 503 0.75 -14.74 32.59
CA LYS A 503 0.61 -13.32 32.95
C LYS A 503 0.56 -12.34 31.77
N CYS A 504 0.36 -12.79 30.53
CA CYS A 504 0.30 -11.90 29.36
C CYS A 504 -0.77 -10.81 29.52
N ALA A 505 -1.96 -11.19 30.01
CA ALA A 505 -3.09 -10.28 30.22
C ALA A 505 -2.90 -9.27 31.37
N THR A 506 -1.76 -9.27 32.08
CA THR A 506 -1.48 -8.27 33.13
C THR A 506 -1.23 -6.88 32.54
N CYS A 507 -0.59 -6.81 31.36
CA CYS A 507 -0.37 -5.59 30.60
C CYS A 507 -1.31 -5.57 29.37
N HIS A 508 -1.47 -6.72 28.69
CA HIS A 508 -2.32 -6.81 27.49
C HIS A 508 -3.77 -7.17 27.84
N SER A 509 -4.42 -6.35 28.64
CA SER A 509 -5.84 -6.52 29.02
C SER A 509 -6.80 -6.17 27.90
N GLY A 510 -7.90 -6.92 27.76
CA GLY A 510 -8.97 -6.58 26.83
C GLY A 510 -9.69 -5.26 27.20
N PRO A 511 -10.43 -4.65 26.25
CA PRO A 511 -10.76 -5.17 24.93
C PRO A 511 -9.76 -4.80 23.83
N PHE A 512 -8.89 -3.82 24.06
CA PHE A 512 -7.85 -3.41 23.11
C PHE A 512 -6.52 -4.15 23.29
N TYR A 513 -6.42 -5.10 24.23
CA TYR A 513 -5.21 -5.87 24.52
C TYR A 513 -4.02 -4.97 24.83
N SER A 514 -4.29 -3.96 25.65
CA SER A 514 -3.39 -2.95 26.19
C SER A 514 -4.02 -2.43 27.48
N ASP A 515 -3.18 -2.03 28.44
CA ASP A 515 -3.59 -1.33 29.66
C ASP A 515 -3.44 0.19 29.53
N SER A 516 -3.02 0.67 28.35
CA SER A 516 -3.02 2.09 27.99
C SER A 516 -4.44 2.57 27.73
N ASN A 517 -4.79 3.72 28.31
CA ASN A 517 -6.12 4.32 28.26
C ASN A 517 -5.98 5.85 28.34
N PRO A 518 -6.75 6.64 27.57
CA PRO A 518 -6.78 8.11 27.58
C PRO A 518 -7.12 8.75 28.94
N THR A 519 -6.20 8.63 29.89
CA THR A 519 -6.30 9.16 31.26
C THR A 519 -5.00 9.86 31.63
N ASP A 520 -5.04 10.71 32.66
CA ASP A 520 -3.85 11.43 33.14
C ASP A 520 -2.75 10.50 33.70
N LYS A 521 -3.05 9.21 33.89
CA LYS A 521 -2.10 8.22 34.41
C LYS A 521 -1.40 7.51 33.25
N ILE A 522 -0.14 7.86 33.03
CA ILE A 522 0.74 7.15 32.10
C ILE A 522 1.27 5.87 32.76
N ILE A 523 1.11 4.74 32.08
CA ILE A 523 1.60 3.42 32.51
C ILE A 523 2.70 3.00 31.53
N ARG A 524 3.81 2.49 32.08
CA ARG A 524 4.90 1.91 31.29
C ARG A 524 5.44 0.68 32.02
N HIS A 525 5.97 -0.27 31.25
CA HIS A 525 6.47 -1.54 31.77
C HIS A 525 7.87 -1.83 31.26
N ASN A 526 8.75 -2.27 32.15
CA ASN A 526 10.01 -2.88 31.75
C ASN A 526 9.78 -4.37 31.48
N VAL A 527 9.84 -4.76 30.21
CA VAL A 527 9.67 -6.14 29.74
C VAL A 527 10.99 -6.81 29.36
N GLY A 528 12.12 -6.27 29.82
CA GLY A 528 13.45 -6.86 29.61
C GLY A 528 14.05 -6.68 28.22
N THR A 529 13.33 -6.06 27.27
CA THR A 529 13.77 -5.92 25.85
C THR A 529 14.80 -4.82 25.62
N ALA A 530 14.97 -3.90 26.56
CA ALA A 530 15.95 -2.82 26.44
C ALA A 530 17.40 -3.32 26.40
N VAL A 531 17.69 -4.52 26.95
CA VAL A 531 19.03 -5.13 26.87
C VAL A 531 19.45 -5.45 25.43
N ASP A 532 18.46 -5.65 24.54
CA ASP A 532 18.67 -5.84 23.12
C ASP A 532 18.78 -4.52 22.36
N ASN A 533 18.62 -3.37 23.02
CA ASN A 533 18.68 -2.06 22.39
C ASN A 533 19.73 -1.17 23.09
N PRO A 534 21.04 -1.34 22.80
CA PRO A 534 22.10 -0.53 23.43
C PRO A 534 22.00 0.97 23.07
N GLY A 535 21.16 1.34 22.11
CA GLY A 535 20.84 2.72 21.75
C GLY A 535 19.55 3.25 22.38
N GLU A 536 18.99 2.59 23.39
CA GLU A 536 17.82 3.08 24.13
C GLU A 536 18.19 4.30 24.98
N LEU A 537 17.44 5.40 24.81
CA LEU A 537 17.76 6.69 25.45
C LEU A 537 16.66 7.20 26.39
N MET A 538 15.47 6.59 26.40
CA MET A 538 14.34 7.00 27.25
C MET A 538 14.09 6.07 28.46
N GLY A 539 14.94 5.06 28.63
CA GLY A 539 14.85 4.09 29.72
C GLY A 539 14.23 2.76 29.28
N PRO A 540 14.19 1.75 30.16
CA PRO A 540 13.81 0.40 29.79
C PRO A 540 12.29 0.15 29.78
N GLU A 541 11.50 1.15 30.15
CA GLU A 541 10.04 1.04 30.29
C GLU A 541 9.33 1.57 29.04
N TYR A 542 8.37 0.80 28.53
CA TYR A 542 7.59 1.13 27.34
C TYR A 542 6.08 1.14 27.64
N ASP A 543 5.34 1.95 26.88
CA ASP A 543 3.88 1.84 26.77
C ASP A 543 3.49 0.45 26.23
N THR A 544 2.34 -0.08 26.64
CA THR A 544 1.85 -1.38 26.15
C THR A 544 1.12 -1.20 24.81
N PRO A 545 1.73 -1.56 23.66
CA PRO A 545 1.02 -1.48 22.40
C PRO A 545 -0.16 -2.47 22.38
N THR A 546 -1.23 -2.11 21.66
CA THR A 546 -2.30 -3.05 21.35
C THR A 546 -1.77 -4.29 20.62
N LEU A 547 -2.31 -5.46 20.94
CA LEU A 547 -2.07 -6.71 20.20
C LEU A 547 -3.08 -6.93 19.06
N LEU A 548 -4.06 -6.05 18.88
CA LEU A 548 -5.02 -6.16 17.79
C LEU A 548 -4.30 -5.99 16.44
N GLY A 549 -4.54 -6.91 15.50
CA GLY A 549 -3.90 -6.89 14.20
C GLY A 549 -2.42 -7.29 14.21
N ILE A 550 -1.89 -7.85 15.31
CA ILE A 550 -0.45 -8.16 15.43
C ILE A 550 0.06 -9.17 14.39
N TYR A 551 -0.83 -9.98 13.79
CA TYR A 551 -0.46 -10.96 12.76
C TYR A 551 0.25 -10.35 11.53
N ARG A 552 0.12 -9.03 11.31
CA ARG A 552 0.65 -8.30 10.14
C ARG A 552 1.69 -7.23 10.48
N THR A 553 2.17 -7.15 11.72
CA THR A 553 3.02 -6.02 12.17
C THR A 553 4.50 -6.36 12.33
N ALA A 554 4.94 -7.52 11.85
CA ALA A 554 6.35 -7.88 11.88
C ALA A 554 7.20 -6.82 11.13
N PRO A 555 8.43 -6.54 11.59
CA PRO A 555 9.07 -7.10 12.77
C PRO A 555 8.49 -6.56 14.09
N TYR A 556 8.61 -7.33 15.17
CA TYR A 556 8.02 -7.05 16.48
C TYR A 556 8.99 -6.38 17.46
N LEU A 557 8.41 -5.85 18.55
CA LEU A 557 9.07 -5.07 19.62
C LEU A 557 9.49 -3.67 19.17
N SER A 558 9.75 -2.79 20.14
CA SER A 558 10.15 -1.40 19.89
C SER A 558 11.38 -1.31 18.98
N HIS A 559 12.34 -2.22 19.14
CA HIS A 559 13.57 -2.26 18.35
C HIS A 559 13.49 -3.14 17.09
N GLY A 560 12.33 -3.74 16.79
CA GLY A 560 12.10 -4.50 15.56
C GLY A 560 13.03 -5.70 15.32
N LYS A 561 13.56 -6.35 16.37
CA LYS A 561 14.51 -7.46 16.19
C LYS A 561 13.81 -8.81 16.01
N ALA A 562 12.64 -9.01 16.60
CA ALA A 562 11.90 -10.26 16.49
C ALA A 562 11.17 -10.31 15.14
N GLN A 563 11.49 -11.29 14.29
CA GLN A 563 10.82 -11.51 13.01
C GLN A 563 9.54 -12.33 13.16
N THR A 564 9.43 -13.11 14.25
CA THR A 564 8.28 -13.98 14.52
C THR A 564 7.75 -13.80 15.93
N LEU A 565 6.48 -14.15 16.15
CA LEU A 565 5.90 -14.21 17.49
C LEU A 565 6.57 -15.28 18.37
N GLU A 566 7.09 -16.36 17.79
CA GLU A 566 7.87 -17.36 18.55
C GLU A 566 9.15 -16.73 19.11
N GLU A 567 9.85 -15.90 18.33
CA GLU A 567 11.04 -15.18 18.81
C GLU A 567 10.69 -14.18 19.93
N VAL A 568 9.53 -13.52 19.86
CA VAL A 568 9.04 -12.67 20.96
C VAL A 568 8.88 -13.48 22.24
N LEU A 569 8.28 -14.68 22.16
CA LEU A 569 8.00 -15.53 23.32
C LEU A 569 9.21 -16.34 23.83
N THR A 570 10.34 -16.33 23.11
CA THR A 570 11.50 -17.18 23.42
C THR A 570 12.82 -16.42 23.42
N VAL A 571 13.27 -15.96 22.25
CA VAL A 571 14.59 -15.34 22.04
C VAL A 571 14.69 -13.97 22.71
N TYR A 572 13.62 -13.17 22.63
CA TYR A 572 13.56 -11.80 23.13
C TYR A 572 12.69 -11.66 24.39
N ASN A 573 12.47 -12.77 25.11
CA ASN A 573 11.81 -12.79 26.42
C ASN A 573 12.82 -13.18 27.52
N HIS A 574 13.75 -12.27 27.82
CA HIS A 574 14.80 -12.53 28.81
C HIS A 574 14.20 -12.67 30.21
N ASP A 575 14.56 -13.76 30.89
CA ASP A 575 14.13 -14.07 32.26
C ASP A 575 12.59 -14.02 32.48
N ASP A 576 11.80 -14.33 31.45
CA ASP A 576 10.33 -14.29 31.50
C ASP A 576 9.75 -12.91 31.91
N GLN A 577 10.44 -11.82 31.55
CA GLN A 577 10.00 -10.45 31.84
C GLN A 577 8.87 -9.96 30.92
N HIS A 578 8.68 -10.58 29.75
CA HIS A 578 7.62 -10.28 28.79
C HIS A 578 6.56 -11.40 28.78
N GLY A 579 6.01 -11.69 29.96
CA GLY A 579 5.20 -12.86 30.22
C GLY A 579 6.04 -14.10 30.55
N VAL A 580 5.46 -15.05 31.27
CA VAL A 580 6.15 -16.26 31.72
C VAL A 580 5.85 -17.39 30.74
N THR A 581 6.80 -17.67 29.84
CA THR A 581 6.59 -18.57 28.70
C THR A 581 7.63 -19.69 28.64
N SER A 582 8.73 -19.59 29.40
CA SER A 582 9.81 -20.59 29.39
C SER A 582 9.36 -22.01 29.76
N GLN A 583 8.29 -22.13 30.56
CA GLN A 583 7.67 -23.40 30.96
C GLN A 583 6.77 -24.01 29.89
N LEU A 584 6.31 -23.22 28.90
CA LEU A 584 5.37 -23.69 27.89
C LEU A 584 6.06 -24.67 26.94
N SER A 585 5.41 -25.78 26.65
CA SER A 585 5.79 -26.68 25.58
C SER A 585 5.72 -25.98 24.22
N LYS A 586 6.37 -26.58 23.20
CA LYS A 586 6.29 -26.07 21.82
C LYS A 586 4.84 -26.00 21.31
N GLN A 587 3.98 -26.94 21.71
CA GLN A 587 2.58 -26.93 21.30
C GLN A 587 1.78 -25.83 22.00
N GLU A 588 2.01 -25.60 23.29
CA GLU A 588 1.34 -24.53 24.03
C GLU A 588 1.73 -23.14 23.50
N ARG A 589 3.01 -22.95 23.13
CA ARG A 589 3.45 -21.71 22.47
C ARG A 589 2.81 -21.55 21.08
N ALA A 590 2.71 -22.63 20.31
CA ALA A 590 2.01 -22.58 19.02
C ALA A 590 0.52 -22.21 19.20
N ASP A 591 -0.16 -22.81 20.17
CA ASP A 591 -1.56 -22.47 20.49
C ASP A 591 -1.71 -20.99 20.91
N LEU A 592 -0.79 -20.49 21.76
CA LEU A 592 -0.74 -19.07 22.16
C LEU A 592 -0.53 -18.15 20.95
N ILE A 593 0.38 -18.49 20.03
CA ILE A 593 0.61 -17.75 18.79
C ILE A 593 -0.64 -17.72 17.91
N GLU A 594 -1.39 -18.82 17.81
CA GLU A 594 -2.65 -18.85 17.07
C GLU A 594 -3.70 -17.92 17.70
N PHE A 595 -3.73 -17.79 19.02
CA PHE A 595 -4.57 -16.79 19.69
C PHE A 595 -4.14 -15.36 19.37
N LEU A 596 -2.83 -15.06 19.44
CA LEU A 596 -2.31 -13.72 19.12
C LEU A 596 -2.65 -13.33 17.67
N LYS A 597 -2.51 -14.25 16.72
CA LYS A 597 -2.88 -14.00 15.32
C LYS A 597 -4.38 -13.74 15.15
N ALA A 598 -5.22 -14.36 15.97
CA ALA A 598 -6.67 -14.22 15.92
C ALA A 598 -7.18 -12.87 16.46
N LEU A 599 -6.33 -12.00 17.01
CA LEU A 599 -6.73 -10.69 17.51
C LEU A 599 -6.84 -9.64 16.38
N PRO A 600 -7.95 -8.88 16.26
CA PRO A 600 -9.21 -9.05 17.00
C PRO A 600 -10.08 -10.18 16.42
N TYR A 601 -10.71 -10.95 17.31
CA TYR A 601 -11.72 -11.97 16.93
C TYR A 601 -13.16 -11.48 17.15
N GLU A 602 -13.32 -10.27 17.68
CA GLU A 602 -14.59 -9.57 17.90
C GLU A 602 -14.34 -8.06 17.88
N ASP A 603 -15.39 -7.26 17.64
CA ASP A 603 -15.30 -5.80 17.71
C ASP A 603 -15.01 -5.37 19.16
N PRO A 604 -13.88 -4.68 19.45
CA PRO A 604 -13.53 -4.26 20.80
C PRO A 604 -14.40 -3.10 21.33
N VAL A 605 -15.07 -2.34 20.46
CA VAL A 605 -15.77 -1.10 20.85
C VAL A 605 -16.93 -1.34 21.81
N PRO A 606 -17.88 -2.27 21.55
CA PRO A 606 -18.98 -2.54 22.49
C PRO A 606 -18.50 -2.93 23.89
N GLN A 607 -17.39 -3.67 23.98
CA GLN A 607 -16.81 -4.05 25.27
C GLN A 607 -16.12 -2.88 25.96
N ALA A 608 -15.47 -2.00 25.20
CA ALA A 608 -14.82 -0.80 25.73
C ALA A 608 -15.85 0.16 26.34
N GLU A 609 -16.98 0.36 25.64
CA GLU A 609 -18.10 1.15 26.13
C GLU A 609 -18.73 0.53 27.39
N ALA A 610 -18.94 -0.80 27.40
CA ALA A 610 -19.45 -1.50 28.57
C ALA A 610 -18.50 -1.45 29.78
N ALA A 611 -17.19 -1.39 29.54
CA ALA A 611 -16.17 -1.22 30.57
C ALA A 611 -15.99 0.26 31.02
N GLY A 612 -16.68 1.21 30.38
CA GLY A 612 -16.57 2.63 30.69
C GLY A 612 -15.22 3.23 30.29
N LEU A 613 -14.55 2.66 29.29
CA LEU A 613 -13.31 3.22 28.75
C LEU A 613 -13.60 4.55 28.04
N VAL A 614 -12.63 5.46 28.09
CA VAL A 614 -12.75 6.78 27.49
C VAL A 614 -12.15 6.73 26.09
N LYS A 615 -12.88 7.27 25.11
CA LYS A 615 -12.38 7.50 23.76
C LYS A 615 -11.96 8.96 23.63
N VAL A 616 -10.80 9.23 23.05
CA VAL A 616 -10.44 10.59 22.62
C VAL A 616 -11.43 11.02 21.55
N ASN A 617 -12.09 12.16 21.76
CA ASN A 617 -13.10 12.66 20.81
C ASN A 617 -12.47 12.84 19.42
N LYS A 618 -13.16 12.30 18.40
CA LYS A 618 -12.90 12.55 16.98
C LYS A 618 -12.99 14.04 16.69
#